data_AF-A0A9D6HN30-F1
#
_entry.id   AF-A0A9D6HN30-F1
#
_cell.length_a   1.000
_cell.length_b   1.000
_cell.length_c   1.000
_cell.angle_alpha   90.00
_cell.angle_beta   90.00
_cell.angle_gamma   90.00
#
_symmetry.space_group_name_H-M   'P 1'
#
loop_
_entity.id
_entity.type
_entity.pdbx_description
1 polymer ?
#
loop_
_entity_poly.entity_id
_entity_poly.type
_entity_poly.pdbx_seq_one_letter_code
_entity_poly.pdbx_strand_id
1 'polypeptide(L)'
;MTLLWLAALCLLATMFFSAAEMAFIAANRLRLRHAAEAGSRTAARYLEAFRQPERALSTAMMGVTIAHIVASSAATWSLLPVLGGLAPLVVTATLTPVMLVFGEIIPKAIAREWATSLILTLYRPLTWAAALLAPLVAVARLVVAG
;
A
#
# COMPACT_ATOMS: atom_id res chain seq x y z
N MET A 1 8.22 -22.26 9.67
CA MET A 1 7.07 -21.68 10.41
C MET A 1 7.24 -20.18 10.68
N THR A 2 8.44 -19.70 11.04
CA THR A 2 8.69 -18.26 11.33
C THR A 2 8.40 -17.32 10.16
N LEU A 3 8.67 -17.74 8.92
CA LEU A 3 8.47 -16.92 7.71
C LEU A 3 7.01 -16.83 7.22
N LEU A 4 6.10 -17.67 7.72
CA LEU A 4 4.67 -17.57 7.36
C LEU A 4 4.00 -16.38 8.05
N TRP A 5 4.42 -16.05 9.27
CA TRP A 5 3.99 -14.84 9.96
C TRP A 5 4.38 -13.57 9.21
N LEU A 6 5.54 -13.61 8.53
CA LEU A 6 5.97 -12.51 7.66
C LEU A 6 5.01 -12.33 6.47
N ALA A 7 4.56 -13.42 5.84
CA ALA A 7 3.57 -13.33 4.75
C ALA A 7 2.23 -12.76 5.22
N ALA A 8 1.79 -13.11 6.44
CA ALA A 8 0.60 -12.52 7.05
C ALA A 8 0.78 -11.02 7.35
N LEU A 9 1.95 -10.61 7.86
CA LEU A 9 2.28 -9.19 8.06
C LEU A 9 2.30 -8.43 6.73
N CYS A 10 2.86 -9.01 5.67
CA CYS A 10 2.83 -8.43 4.34
C CYS A 10 1.40 -8.28 3.81
N LEU A 11 0.51 -9.23 4.08
CA LEU A 11 -0.91 -9.09 3.72
C LEU A 11 -1.55 -7.87 4.40
N LEU A 12 -1.29 -7.67 5.70
CA LEU A 12 -1.75 -6.47 6.42
C LEU A 12 -1.17 -5.18 5.80
N ALA A 13 0.10 -5.20 5.42
CA ALA A 13 0.74 -4.07 4.75
C ALA A 13 0.10 -3.79 3.38
N THR A 14 -0.16 -4.82 2.57
CA THR A 14 -0.86 -4.69 1.28
C THR A 14 -2.25 -4.09 1.48
N MET A 15 -3.02 -4.57 2.47
CA MET A 15 -4.33 -3.99 2.80
C MET A 15 -4.24 -2.51 3.13
N PHE A 16 -3.28 -2.13 3.97
CA PHE A 16 -3.05 -0.74 4.34
C PHE A 16 -2.71 0.13 3.13
N PHE A 17 -1.72 -0.27 2.32
CA PHE A 17 -1.28 0.53 1.18
C PHE A 17 -2.37 0.64 0.11
N SER A 18 -3.08 -0.44 -0.19
CA SER A 18 -4.20 -0.46 -1.12
C SER A 18 -5.36 0.41 -0.66
N ALA A 19 -5.70 0.37 0.63
CA ALA A 19 -6.72 1.23 1.22
C ALA A 19 -6.30 2.71 1.19
N ALA A 20 -5.03 2.99 1.52
CA ALA A 20 -4.49 4.35 1.52
C ALA A 20 -4.46 4.95 0.12
N GLU A 21 -4.02 4.17 -0.88
CA GLU A 21 -4.06 4.52 -2.31
C GLU A 21 -5.49 4.92 -2.72
N MET A 22 -6.45 4.03 -2.47
CA MET A 22 -7.82 4.25 -2.92
C MET A 22 -8.52 5.38 -2.16
N ALA A 23 -8.29 5.50 -0.86
CA ALA A 23 -8.78 6.64 -0.07
C ALA A 23 -8.20 7.96 -0.58
N PHE A 24 -6.91 7.98 -0.97
CA PHE A 24 -6.27 9.17 -1.51
C PHE A 24 -6.89 9.62 -2.84
N ILE A 25 -7.23 8.67 -3.71
CA ILE A 25 -7.83 8.98 -5.03
C ILE A 25 -9.31 9.36 -4.90
N ALA A 26 -10.08 8.63 -4.09
CA ALA A 26 -11.54 8.75 -4.03
C ALA A 26 -12.06 9.79 -3.04
N ALA A 27 -11.20 10.41 -2.23
CA ALA A 27 -11.65 11.35 -1.21
C ALA A 27 -12.28 12.63 -1.80
N ASN A 28 -13.38 13.08 -1.18
CA ASN A 28 -14.08 14.29 -1.60
C ASN A 28 -13.30 15.55 -1.16
N ARG A 29 -12.64 16.17 -2.14
CA ARG A 29 -11.80 17.35 -1.95
C ARG A 29 -12.55 18.56 -1.40
N LEU A 30 -13.82 18.76 -1.77
CA LEU A 30 -14.61 19.89 -1.29
C LEU A 30 -14.86 19.77 0.22
N ARG A 31 -15.25 18.58 0.68
CA ARG A 31 -15.43 18.30 2.12
C ARG A 31 -14.12 18.48 2.89
N LEU A 32 -12.99 18.07 2.31
CA LEU A 32 -11.68 18.23 2.93
C LEU A 32 -11.20 19.69 2.97
N ARG A 33 -11.56 20.52 1.99
CA ARG A 33 -11.32 21.97 2.04
C ARG A 33 -12.05 22.60 3.22
N HIS A 34 -13.33 22.31 3.38
CA HIS A 34 -14.09 22.78 4.54
C HIS A 34 -13.50 22.27 5.86
N ALA A 35 -13.07 21.01 5.92
CA ALA A 35 -12.41 20.49 7.12
C ALA A 35 -11.08 21.21 7.42
N ALA A 36 -10.31 21.59 6.40
CA ALA A 36 -9.08 22.35 6.54
C ALA A 36 -9.35 23.78 7.03
N GLU A 37 -10.36 24.46 6.46
CA GLU A 37 -10.84 25.78 6.91
C GLU A 37 -11.34 25.74 8.37
N ALA A 38 -11.97 24.64 8.77
CA ALA A 38 -12.38 24.38 10.14
C ALA A 38 -11.22 23.98 11.09
N GLY A 39 -9.96 24.01 10.63
CA GLY A 39 -8.77 23.82 11.45
C GLY A 39 -8.10 22.44 11.36
N SER A 40 -8.58 21.52 10.50
CA SER A 40 -7.94 20.21 10.32
C SER A 40 -6.61 20.32 9.59
N ARG A 41 -5.51 20.23 10.35
CA ARG A 41 -4.13 20.22 9.80
C ARG A 41 -3.91 19.06 8.83
N THR A 42 -4.51 17.89 9.09
CA THR A 42 -4.35 16.72 8.21
C THR A 42 -5.05 16.95 6.87
N ALA A 43 -6.25 17.53 6.87
CA ALA A 43 -6.96 17.86 5.65
C ALA A 43 -6.18 18.88 4.81
N ALA A 44 -5.61 19.91 5.45
CA ALA A 44 -4.77 20.89 4.77
C ALA A 44 -3.54 20.25 4.11
N ARG A 45 -2.82 19.37 4.83
CA ARG A 45 -1.64 18.65 4.30
C ARG A 45 -2.01 17.70 3.16
N TYR A 46 -3.11 16.98 3.28
CA TYR A 46 -3.62 16.13 2.20
C TYR A 46 -3.89 16.96 0.94
N LEU A 47 -4.59 18.10 1.07
CA LEU A 47 -4.89 18.98 -0.06
C LEU A 47 -3.63 19.50 -0.75
N GLU A 48 -2.57 19.77 0.02
CA GLU A 48 -1.26 20.13 -0.53
C GLU A 48 -0.61 18.95 -1.27
N ALA A 49 -0.58 17.77 -0.65
CA ALA A 49 -0.03 16.56 -1.27
C ALA A 49 -0.81 16.16 -2.54
N PHE A 50 -2.10 16.45 -2.60
CA PHE A 50 -2.94 16.20 -3.78
C PHE A 50 -2.55 17.08 -4.98
N ARG A 51 -1.77 18.15 -4.80
CA ARG A 51 -1.21 18.94 -5.92
C ARG A 51 -0.14 18.18 -6.71
N GLN A 52 0.54 17.22 -6.06
CA GLN A 52 1.54 16.34 -6.67
C GLN A 52 1.28 14.90 -6.21
N PRO A 53 0.16 14.30 -6.66
CA PRO A 53 -0.30 13.01 -6.16
C PRO A 53 0.68 11.88 -6.48
N GLU A 54 1.53 12.05 -7.49
CA GLU A 54 2.49 11.03 -7.96
C GLU A 54 3.37 10.54 -6.82
N ARG A 55 3.77 11.41 -5.88
CA ARG A 55 4.62 11.02 -4.76
C ARG A 55 3.92 10.07 -3.79
N ALA A 56 2.68 10.37 -3.44
CA ALA A 56 1.89 9.58 -2.50
C ALA A 56 1.45 8.26 -3.14
N LEU A 57 0.98 8.31 -4.39
CA LEU A 57 0.52 7.14 -5.14
C LEU A 57 1.68 6.19 -5.45
N SER A 58 2.82 6.69 -5.94
CA SER A 58 3.99 5.83 -6.18
C SER A 58 4.47 5.13 -4.92
N THR A 59 4.46 5.83 -3.77
CA THR A 59 4.78 5.22 -2.47
C THR A 59 3.81 4.08 -2.15
N ALA A 60 2.51 4.31 -2.28
CA ALA A 60 1.51 3.29 -1.96
C ALA A 60 1.64 2.07 -2.88
N MET A 61 1.79 2.30 -4.19
CA MET A 61 1.99 1.23 -5.17
C MET A 61 3.27 0.44 -4.91
N MET A 62 4.39 1.13 -4.61
CA MET A 62 5.64 0.45 -4.23
C MET A 62 5.46 -0.38 -2.96
N GLY A 63 4.73 0.13 -1.96
CA GLY A 63 4.42 -0.60 -0.74
C GLY A 63 3.68 -1.92 -1.02
N VAL A 64 2.67 -1.89 -1.89
CA VAL A 64 1.95 -3.10 -2.35
C VAL A 64 2.90 -4.07 -3.05
N THR A 65 3.69 -3.59 -4.01
CA THR A 65 4.62 -4.45 -4.77
C THR A 65 5.67 -5.09 -3.87
N ILE A 66 6.29 -4.33 -2.97
CA ILE A 66 7.28 -4.83 -2.02
C ILE A 66 6.65 -5.91 -1.13
N ALA A 67 5.46 -5.65 -0.58
CA ALA A 67 4.76 -6.62 0.26
C ALA A 67 4.46 -7.92 -0.50
N HIS A 68 4.03 -7.86 -1.76
CA HIS A 68 3.82 -9.04 -2.60
C HIS A 68 5.10 -9.84 -2.83
N ILE A 69 6.20 -9.17 -3.21
CA ILE A 69 7.48 -9.82 -3.48
C ILE A 69 8.01 -10.50 -2.21
N VAL A 70 7.97 -9.79 -1.07
CA VAL A 70 8.45 -10.33 0.22
C VAL A 70 7.58 -11.50 0.67
N ALA A 71 6.25 -11.38 0.58
CA ALA A 71 5.33 -12.47 0.95
C ALA A 71 5.53 -13.71 0.09
N SER A 72 5.62 -13.54 -1.24
CA SER A 72 5.83 -14.65 -2.17
C SER A 72 7.18 -15.33 -1.96
N SER A 73 8.24 -14.54 -1.75
CA SER A 73 9.59 -15.06 -1.46
C SER A 73 9.63 -15.83 -0.14
N ALA A 74 9.03 -15.27 0.92
CA ALA A 74 8.99 -15.90 2.24
C ALA A 74 8.15 -17.19 2.24
N ALA A 75 7.01 -17.20 1.55
CA ALA A 75 6.16 -18.37 1.40
C ALA A 75 6.86 -19.47 0.58
N THR A 76 7.49 -19.10 -0.53
CA THR A 76 8.24 -20.04 -1.39
C THR A 76 9.38 -20.69 -0.61
N TRP A 77 10.19 -19.89 0.09
CA TRP A 77 11.27 -20.41 0.93
C TRP A 77 10.75 -21.36 2.01
N SER A 78 9.61 -21.03 2.63
CA SER A 78 9.00 -21.86 3.68
C SER A 78 8.52 -23.22 3.18
N LEU A 79 8.05 -23.29 1.93
CA LEU A 79 7.48 -24.48 1.33
C LEU A 79 8.49 -25.31 0.54
N LEU A 80 9.66 -24.73 0.22
CA LEU A 80 10.72 -25.41 -0.54
C LEU A 80 11.16 -26.75 0.08
N PRO A 81 11.33 -26.90 1.41
CA PRO A 81 11.73 -28.18 2.00
C PRO A 81 10.66 -29.29 1.88
N VAL A 82 9.40 -28.91 1.65
CA VAL A 82 8.26 -29.84 1.62
C VAL A 82 7.82 -30.15 0.19
N LEU A 83 7.77 -29.13 -0.67
CA LEU A 83 7.25 -29.23 -2.03
C LEU A 83 8.35 -29.25 -3.11
N GLY A 84 9.61 -29.05 -2.73
CA GLY A 84 10.74 -29.01 -3.66
C GLY A 84 10.51 -28.00 -4.79
N GLY A 85 10.83 -28.40 -6.02
CA GLY A 85 10.68 -27.54 -7.21
C GLY A 85 9.25 -27.09 -7.52
N LEU A 86 8.22 -27.70 -6.91
CA LEU A 86 6.84 -27.27 -7.07
C LEU A 86 6.45 -26.10 -6.15
N ALA A 87 7.28 -25.74 -5.16
CA ALA A 87 6.96 -24.69 -4.20
C ALA A 87 6.62 -23.33 -4.86
N PRO A 88 7.38 -22.81 -5.86
CA PRO A 88 7.05 -21.54 -6.49
C PRO A 88 5.71 -21.56 -7.22
N LEU A 89 5.38 -22.68 -7.87
CA LEU A 89 4.11 -22.85 -8.60
C LEU A 89 2.93 -22.87 -7.62
N VAL A 90 3.04 -23.65 -6.54
CA VAL A 90 1.98 -23.76 -5.52
C VAL A 90 1.78 -22.43 -4.81
N VAL A 91 2.86 -21.74 -4.43
CA VAL A 91 2.77 -20.41 -3.80
C VAL A 91 2.15 -19.39 -4.74
N THR A 92 2.57 -19.35 -6.01
CA THR A 92 1.99 -18.41 -6.97
C THR A 92 0.50 -18.69 -7.18
N ALA A 93 0.10 -19.95 -7.32
CA ALA A 93 -1.30 -20.32 -7.53
C ALA A 93 -2.20 -20.03 -6.32
N THR A 94 -1.66 -20.13 -5.10
CA THR A 94 -2.44 -19.99 -3.86
C THR A 94 -2.35 -18.60 -3.24
N LEU A 95 -1.15 -18.03 -3.12
CA LEU A 95 -0.94 -16.76 -2.43
C LEU A 95 -1.39 -15.57 -3.27
N THR A 96 -1.25 -15.61 -4.60
CA THR A 96 -1.65 -14.51 -5.49
C THR A 96 -3.15 -14.18 -5.37
N PRO A 97 -4.10 -15.12 -5.51
CA PRO A 97 -5.51 -14.79 -5.35
C PRO A 97 -5.84 -14.31 -3.93
N VAL A 98 -5.17 -14.84 -2.90
CA VAL A 98 -5.33 -14.36 -1.52
C VAL A 98 -4.90 -12.91 -1.38
N MET A 99 -3.71 -12.57 -1.88
CA MET A 99 -3.18 -11.21 -1.84
C MET A 99 -4.03 -10.23 -2.66
N LEU A 100 -4.48 -10.62 -3.85
CA LEU A 100 -5.33 -9.78 -4.68
C LEU A 100 -6.70 -9.54 -4.03
N VAL A 101 -7.39 -10.59 -3.58
CA VAL A 101 -8.74 -10.45 -3.04
C VAL A 101 -8.71 -9.73 -1.69
N PHE A 102 -7.92 -10.23 -0.74
CA PHE A 102 -7.92 -9.72 0.63
C PHE A 102 -7.01 -8.51 0.80
N GLY A 103 -5.89 -8.45 0.08
CA GLY A 103 -4.92 -7.36 0.16
C GLY A 103 -5.27 -6.15 -0.70
N GLU A 104 -5.94 -6.34 -1.83
CA GLU A 104 -6.21 -5.24 -2.76
C GLU A 104 -7.70 -4.98 -2.99
N ILE A 105 -8.45 -5.94 -3.53
CA ILE A 105 -9.81 -5.75 -4.01
C ILE A 105 -10.74 -5.31 -2.87
N ILE A 106 -10.77 -6.09 -1.78
CA ILE A 106 -11.65 -5.79 -0.63
C ILE A 106 -11.25 -4.46 0.04
N PRO A 107 -9.98 -4.21 0.39
CA PRO A 107 -9.56 -2.94 0.99
C PRO A 107 -9.83 -1.73 0.09
N LYS A 108 -9.61 -1.84 -1.23
CA LYS A 108 -9.91 -0.76 -2.18
C LYS A 108 -11.40 -0.49 -2.25
N ALA A 109 -12.24 -1.52 -2.27
CA ALA A 109 -13.70 -1.35 -2.27
C ALA A 109 -14.18 -0.60 -1.01
N ILE A 110 -13.74 -1.02 0.18
CA ILE A 110 -14.09 -0.37 1.45
C ILE A 110 -13.54 1.06 1.49
N ALA A 111 -12.27 1.25 1.11
CA ALA A 111 -11.62 2.54 1.14
C ALA A 111 -12.28 3.55 0.20
N ARG A 112 -12.82 3.11 -0.94
CA ARG A 112 -13.54 3.97 -1.87
C ARG A 112 -14.83 4.53 -1.28
N GLU A 113 -15.60 3.70 -0.56
CA GLU A 113 -16.86 4.14 0.05
C GLU A 113 -16.62 5.13 1.20
N TRP A 114 -15.57 4.90 2.00
CA TRP A 114 -15.26 5.70 3.19
C TRP A 114 -14.09 6.67 2.99
N ALA A 115 -13.74 6.98 1.74
CA ALA A 115 -12.47 7.63 1.36
C ALA A 115 -12.19 8.93 2.11
N THR A 116 -13.20 9.79 2.23
CA THR A 116 -13.05 11.13 2.84
C THR A 116 -12.73 11.04 4.34
N SER A 117 -13.28 10.05 5.04
CA SER A 117 -13.02 9.84 6.47
C SER A 117 -11.71 9.08 6.67
N LEU A 118 -11.47 8.03 5.87
CA LEU A 118 -10.28 7.20 5.98
C LEU A 118 -9.00 7.95 5.64
N ILE A 119 -9.02 8.85 4.65
CA ILE A 119 -7.82 9.59 4.29
C ILE A 119 -7.28 10.45 5.43
N LEU A 120 -8.15 10.96 6.32
CA LEU A 120 -7.70 11.72 7.49
C LEU A 120 -6.91 10.87 8.49
N THR A 121 -7.17 9.57 8.54
CA THR A 121 -6.45 8.62 9.40
C THR A 121 -5.26 8.02 8.68
N LEU A 122 -5.44 7.58 7.42
CA LEU A 122 -4.43 6.86 6.63
C LEU A 122 -3.34 7.77 6.06
N TYR A 123 -3.62 9.06 5.86
CA TYR A 123 -2.65 9.99 5.28
C TYR A 123 -1.38 10.11 6.13
N ARG A 124 -1.51 10.17 7.46
CA ARG A 124 -0.34 10.21 8.35
C ARG A 124 0.56 8.99 8.18
N PRO A 125 0.12 7.74 8.43
CA PRO A 125 0.99 6.58 8.27
C PRO A 125 1.50 6.45 6.83
N LEU A 126 0.73 6.88 5.82
CA LEU A 126 1.20 6.92 4.43
C LEU A 126 2.40 7.86 4.24
N THR A 127 2.41 9.06 4.84
CA THR A 127 3.57 9.96 4.72
C THR A 127 4.80 9.46 5.48
N TRP A 128 4.61 8.71 6.57
CA TRP A 128 5.71 8.04 7.27
C TRP A 128 6.31 6.92 6.41
N ALA A 129 5.46 6.10 5.78
CA ALA A 129 5.90 5.10 4.83
C ALA A 129 6.61 5.73 3.61
N ALA A 130 6.13 6.89 3.14
CA ALA A 130 6.79 7.65 2.08
C ALA A 130 8.18 8.14 2.47
N ALA A 131 8.37 8.57 3.73
CA ALA A 131 9.68 8.95 4.23
C ALA A 131 10.63 7.74 4.32
N LEU A 132 10.13 6.58 4.74
CA LEU A 132 10.90 5.32 4.79
C LEU A 132 11.31 4.84 3.38
N LEU A 133 10.40 4.95 2.41
CA LEU A 133 10.62 4.52 1.02
C LEU A 133 11.27 5.61 0.15
N ALA A 134 11.47 6.83 0.69
CA ALA A 134 12.10 7.94 0.01
C ALA A 134 13.43 7.62 -0.70
N PRO A 135 14.40 6.87 -0.10
CA PRO A 135 15.63 6.53 -0.80
C PRO A 135 15.38 5.66 -2.05
N LEU A 136 14.45 4.71 -1.97
CA LEU A 136 14.08 3.88 -3.12
C LEU A 136 13.42 4.71 -4.23
N VAL A 137 12.51 5.61 -3.85
CA VAL A 137 11.83 6.51 -4.79
C VAL A 137 12.83 7.47 -5.46
N ALA A 138 13.82 7.96 -4.71
CA ALA A 138 14.88 8.82 -5.25
C ALA A 138 15.72 8.10 -6.31
N VAL A 139 16.12 6.85 -6.05
CA VAL A 139 16.82 6.01 -7.04
C VAL A 139 15.97 5.81 -8.29
N ALA A 140 14.70 5.46 -8.14
CA ALA A 140 13.80 5.28 -9.29
C ALA A 140 13.67 6.57 -10.12
N ARG A 141 13.62 7.74 -9.48
CA ARG A 141 13.57 9.04 -10.19
C ARG A 141 14.86 9.36 -10.93
N LEU A 142 16.02 9.02 -10.37
CA LEU A 142 17.30 9.22 -11.05
C LEU A 142 17.38 8.40 -12.34
N VAL A 143 16.83 7.17 -12.33
CA VAL A 143 16.77 6.31 -13.52
C VAL A 143 15.83 6.87 -14.60
N VAL A 144 14.72 7.49 -14.20
CA VAL A 144 13.75 8.09 -15.15
C VAL A 144 14.21 9.46 -15.67
N ALA A 145 15.05 10.16 -14.91
CA ALA A 145 15.56 11.50 -15.28
C ALA A 145 16.88 11.48 -16.06
N GLY A 146 17.53 10.31 -16.19
CA GLY A 146 18.70 10.10 -17.04
C GLY A 146 18.31 9.57 -18.41
#